data_AF-A0A833SR25-F1
#
_entry.id   AF-A0A833SR25-F1
#
_cell.length_a   1.000
_cell.length_b   1.000
_cell.length_c   1.000
_cell.angle_alpha   90.00
_cell.angle_beta   90.00
_cell.angle_gamma   90.00
#
_symmetry.space_group_name_H-M   'P 1'
#
loop_
_entity.id
_entity.type
_entity.pdbx_description
1 polymer ?
#
loop_
_entity_poly.entity_id
_entity_poly.type
_entity_poly.pdbx_seq_one_letter_code
_entity_poly.pdbx_strand_id
1 'polypeptide(L)'
;MKSCLTKSSHKVKKRLNFQGKEFLVTGFSSEKTKEIEGLIWKYGGIVLLDIPSPNSRGKGSARVICQHSPVILCLKKLKTTKFLYGCAVNALILKVDWLTDSIVAGSILLPEKYMILSNRVDAICTRSGKLVHLNNNMYIFERVGIMLHGKHSFCTKFAKIFRHGGGQVFKTLQWLIKDLDDKKIFIGAIIAEDESTVSRQLKHCAAEREILMMRKTSTCLCQQMIFQRLLFPWGGVKKYE
;
A
#
# COMPACT_ATOMS: atom_id res chain seq x y z
N MET A 1 -23.52 -42.37 -42.51
CA MET A 1 -22.11 -41.93 -42.52
C MET A 1 -21.81 -41.20 -41.22
N LYS A 2 -20.73 -41.60 -40.53
CA LYS A 2 -20.30 -41.14 -39.20
C LYS A 2 -19.37 -39.93 -39.32
N SER A 3 -19.40 -39.08 -38.27
CA SER A 3 -18.35 -38.13 -37.83
C SER A 3 -18.15 -36.89 -38.73
N CYS A 4 -17.73 -35.71 -38.28
CA CYS A 4 -17.14 -35.31 -37.01
C CYS A 4 -17.25 -33.77 -36.92
N LEU A 5 -18.08 -33.22 -36.03
CA LEU A 5 -18.01 -31.81 -35.64
C LEU A 5 -17.84 -31.75 -34.12
N THR A 6 -16.64 -32.06 -33.66
CA THR A 6 -16.22 -31.63 -32.33
C THR A 6 -14.81 -31.06 -32.37
N LYS A 7 -14.62 -30.00 -31.58
CA LYS A 7 -13.35 -29.45 -31.08
C LYS A 7 -12.68 -28.35 -31.92
N SER A 8 -13.16 -27.12 -31.79
CA SER A 8 -12.24 -25.97 -31.83
C SER A 8 -12.58 -24.81 -30.87
N SER A 9 -13.77 -24.75 -30.27
CA SER A 9 -14.14 -23.64 -29.37
C SER A 9 -13.55 -23.70 -27.94
N HIS A 10 -12.83 -24.76 -27.58
CA HIS A 10 -12.26 -24.93 -26.23
C HIS A 10 -10.81 -24.47 -26.03
N LYS A 11 -10.06 -24.12 -27.09
CA LYS A 11 -8.63 -23.75 -26.95
C LYS A 11 -8.37 -22.27 -26.66
N VAL A 12 -9.30 -21.36 -26.97
CA VAL A 12 -9.08 -19.91 -26.82
C VAL A 12 -9.55 -19.37 -25.46
N LYS A 13 -10.43 -20.09 -24.76
CA LYS A 13 -11.11 -19.60 -23.55
C LYS A 13 -10.25 -19.62 -22.26
N LYS A 14 -8.96 -19.97 -22.32
CA LYS A 14 -8.21 -20.46 -21.14
C LYS A 14 -6.91 -19.74 -20.76
N ARG A 15 -6.66 -18.49 -21.20
CA ARG A 15 -5.37 -17.82 -20.88
C ARG A 15 -5.46 -16.41 -20.26
N LEU A 16 -6.63 -15.95 -19.84
CA LEU A 16 -6.77 -14.65 -19.16
C LEU A 16 -6.84 -14.81 -17.64
N ASN A 17 -5.87 -15.54 -17.06
CA ASN A 17 -5.89 -15.88 -15.64
C ASN A 17 -5.92 -14.64 -14.74
N PHE A 18 -5.42 -13.50 -15.21
CA PHE A 18 -5.33 -12.26 -14.44
C PHE A 18 -6.28 -11.16 -14.95
N GLN A 19 -7.33 -11.52 -15.70
CA GLN A 19 -8.29 -10.54 -16.22
C GLN A 19 -8.83 -9.62 -15.11
N GLY A 20 -8.69 -8.31 -15.31
CA GLY A 20 -9.15 -7.28 -14.37
C GLY A 20 -8.32 -7.16 -13.08
N LYS A 21 -7.18 -7.84 -12.98
CA LYS A 21 -6.23 -7.67 -11.87
C LYS A 21 -5.16 -6.64 -12.23
N GLU A 22 -4.96 -5.70 -11.32
CA GLU A 22 -3.94 -4.67 -11.43
C GLU A 22 -2.65 -5.10 -10.72
N PHE A 23 -1.52 -4.69 -11.27
CA PHE A 23 -0.20 -5.04 -10.79
C PHE A 23 0.70 -3.81 -10.68
N LEU A 24 1.51 -3.78 -9.62
CA LEU A 24 2.64 -2.87 -9.49
C LEU A 24 3.92 -3.68 -9.39
N VAL A 25 4.80 -3.54 -10.39
CA VAL A 25 6.10 -4.21 -10.41
C VAL A 25 7.16 -3.27 -9.83
N THR A 26 8.00 -3.78 -8.91
CA THR A 26 9.04 -2.97 -8.27
C THR A 26 10.28 -3.77 -7.86
N GLY A 27 11.47 -3.15 -7.99
CA GLY A 27 12.73 -3.69 -7.48
C GLY A 27 13.42 -4.70 -8.39
N PHE A 28 13.14 -4.66 -9.69
CA PHE A 28 13.81 -5.44 -10.73
C PHE A 28 14.68 -4.54 -11.60
N SER A 29 15.59 -5.13 -12.38
CA SER A 29 16.27 -4.42 -13.47
C SER A 29 15.24 -3.98 -14.52
N SER A 30 15.61 -3.01 -15.37
CA SER A 30 14.73 -2.53 -16.45
C SER A 30 14.29 -3.66 -17.39
N GLU A 31 15.25 -4.50 -17.80
CA GLU A 31 14.99 -5.67 -18.65
C GLU A 31 14.02 -6.65 -17.98
N LYS A 32 14.29 -7.04 -16.73
CA LYS A 32 13.43 -7.98 -16.01
C LYS A 32 12.05 -7.42 -15.72
N THR A 33 11.96 -6.10 -15.49
CA THR A 33 10.67 -5.41 -15.35
C THR A 33 9.83 -5.56 -16.62
N LYS A 34 10.40 -5.27 -17.79
CA LYS A 34 9.69 -5.42 -19.08
C LYS A 34 9.25 -6.86 -19.35
N GLU A 35 10.08 -7.84 -18.99
CA GLU A 35 9.72 -9.26 -19.11
C GLU A 35 8.50 -9.61 -18.25
N ILE A 36 8.51 -9.21 -16.97
CA ILE A 36 7.40 -9.45 -16.04
C ILE A 36 6.14 -8.73 -16.51
N GLU A 37 6.26 -7.48 -16.93
CA GLU A 37 5.15 -6.70 -17.48
C GLU A 37 4.58 -7.40 -18.72
N GLY A 38 5.42 -7.81 -19.66
CA GLY A 38 4.98 -8.57 -20.84
C GLY A 38 4.18 -9.83 -20.49
N LEU A 39 4.59 -10.56 -19.44
CA LEU A 39 3.84 -11.71 -18.93
C LEU A 39 2.46 -11.29 -18.37
N ILE A 40 2.41 -10.25 -17.55
CA ILE A 40 1.15 -9.78 -16.96
C ILE A 40 0.14 -9.43 -18.06
N TRP A 41 0.56 -8.65 -19.05
CA TRP A 41 -0.29 -8.25 -20.18
C TRP A 41 -0.75 -9.44 -21.01
N LYS A 42 0.17 -10.36 -21.32
CA LYS A 42 -0.12 -11.58 -22.09
C LYS A 42 -1.19 -12.46 -21.45
N TYR A 43 -1.26 -12.47 -20.12
CA TYR A 43 -2.23 -13.27 -19.35
C TYR A 43 -3.41 -12.44 -18.79
N GLY A 44 -3.64 -11.24 -19.36
CA GLY A 44 -4.84 -10.42 -19.14
C GLY A 44 -4.80 -9.49 -17.93
N GLY A 45 -3.66 -9.38 -17.23
CA GLY A 45 -3.48 -8.43 -16.15
C GLY A 45 -3.12 -7.03 -16.64
N ILE A 46 -3.30 -6.04 -15.78
CA ILE A 46 -3.02 -4.63 -16.05
C ILE A 46 -1.81 -4.20 -15.22
N VAL A 47 -0.79 -3.63 -15.85
CA VAL A 47 0.36 -3.07 -15.12
C VAL A 47 0.15 -1.58 -14.91
N LEU A 48 0.16 -1.15 -13.64
CA LEU A 48 0.16 0.25 -13.26
C LEU A 48 1.57 0.83 -13.30
N LEU A 49 1.74 1.93 -14.01
CA LEU A 49 3.03 2.63 -14.11
C LEU A 49 3.42 3.28 -12.77
N ASP A 50 2.47 3.92 -12.10
CA ASP A 50 2.63 4.58 -10.80
C ASP A 50 1.39 4.35 -9.91
N ILE A 51 1.49 4.78 -8.65
CA ILE A 51 0.40 4.74 -7.67
C ILE A 51 -0.80 5.56 -8.19
N PRO A 52 -2.01 4.97 -8.23
CA PRO A 52 -3.21 5.67 -8.69
C PRO A 52 -3.48 6.89 -7.80
N SER A 53 -4.08 7.94 -8.36
CA SER A 53 -4.50 9.09 -7.56
C SER A 53 -5.62 8.68 -6.59
N PRO A 54 -5.60 9.14 -5.33
CA PRO A 54 -6.73 8.94 -4.44
C PRO A 54 -7.96 9.61 -5.05
N ASN A 55 -9.08 8.89 -5.12
CA ASN A 55 -10.33 9.43 -5.66
C ASN A 55 -10.76 10.65 -4.84
N SER A 56 -11.09 11.76 -5.51
CA SER A 56 -11.49 13.04 -4.88
C SER A 56 -12.90 13.02 -4.26
N ARG A 57 -13.61 11.88 -4.28
CA ARG A 57 -14.95 11.77 -3.69
C ARG A 57 -14.82 11.79 -2.16
N GLY A 58 -15.13 12.97 -1.63
CA GLY A 58 -15.06 13.30 -0.21
C GLY A 58 -15.99 12.46 0.67
N LYS A 59 -15.75 12.61 1.98
CA LYS A 59 -16.65 12.32 3.12
C LYS A 59 -17.93 11.57 2.73
N GLY A 60 -17.86 10.24 2.69
CA GLY A 60 -19.05 9.43 2.45
C GLY A 60 -18.69 8.00 2.11
N SER A 61 -18.81 7.12 3.11
CA SER A 61 -18.66 5.67 3.05
C SER A 61 -17.22 5.12 3.14
N ALA A 62 -16.86 4.71 4.34
CA ALA A 62 -15.80 3.73 4.63
C ALA A 62 -16.11 2.32 4.09
N ARG A 63 -16.91 2.17 3.02
CA ARG A 63 -17.52 0.87 2.66
C ARG A 63 -17.09 0.24 1.33
N VAL A 64 -16.28 0.87 0.47
CA VAL A 64 -16.08 0.28 -0.90
C VAL A 64 -14.64 0.26 -1.42
N ILE A 65 -13.65 0.89 -0.77
CA ILE A 65 -12.32 1.04 -1.39
C ILE A 65 -11.43 -0.23 -1.26
N CYS A 66 -11.77 -1.18 -0.39
CA CYS A 66 -10.91 -2.35 -0.11
C CYS A 66 -10.96 -3.46 -1.19
N GLN A 67 -11.83 -3.38 -2.20
CA GLN A 67 -12.03 -4.52 -3.13
C GLN A 67 -11.09 -4.57 -4.35
N HIS A 68 -10.24 -3.56 -4.59
CA HIS A 68 -9.40 -3.47 -5.79
C HIS A 68 -7.96 -2.96 -5.53
N SER A 69 -7.30 -3.39 -4.45
CA SER A 69 -5.87 -3.10 -4.27
C SER A 69 -5.03 -3.88 -5.30
N PRO A 70 -4.05 -3.25 -5.98
CA PRO A 70 -3.20 -3.93 -6.95
C PRO A 70 -2.28 -4.94 -6.26
N VAL A 71 -1.92 -6.02 -6.97
CA VAL A 71 -0.89 -6.97 -6.51
C VAL A 71 0.48 -6.34 -6.71
N ILE A 72 1.30 -6.27 -5.66
CA ILE A 72 2.68 -5.80 -5.74
C ILE A 72 3.59 -6.99 -5.98
N LEU A 73 4.35 -6.98 -7.08
CA LEU A 73 5.38 -7.98 -7.35
C LEU A 73 6.76 -7.39 -7.05
N CYS A 74 7.52 -8.08 -6.20
CA CYS A 74 8.92 -7.74 -5.91
C CYS A 74 9.74 -8.97 -5.48
N LEU A 75 11.07 -8.83 -5.43
CA LEU A 75 11.95 -9.94 -5.01
C LEU A 75 12.03 -10.11 -3.50
N LYS A 76 11.99 -8.98 -2.78
CA LYS A 76 12.24 -8.89 -1.33
C LYS A 76 11.56 -7.66 -0.75
N LYS A 77 11.76 -7.43 0.55
CA LYS A 77 11.37 -6.17 1.20
C LYS A 77 12.16 -5.01 0.59
N LEU A 78 11.46 -3.96 0.16
CA LEU A 78 12.06 -2.83 -0.55
C LEU A 78 11.61 -1.50 0.05
N LYS A 79 12.40 -0.46 -0.21
CA LYS A 79 12.11 0.92 0.21
C LYS A 79 11.55 1.78 -0.93
N THR A 80 10.91 1.15 -1.91
CA THR A 80 10.35 1.83 -3.08
C THR A 80 8.95 2.35 -2.78
N THR A 81 8.53 3.42 -3.48
CA THR A 81 7.21 4.03 -3.30
C THR A 81 6.08 3.03 -3.55
N LYS A 82 6.19 2.17 -4.58
CA LYS A 82 5.21 1.11 -4.89
C LYS A 82 5.10 0.06 -3.77
N PHE A 83 6.22 -0.31 -3.15
CA PHE A 83 6.23 -1.24 -2.02
C PHE A 83 5.56 -0.64 -0.78
N LEU A 84 5.92 0.61 -0.43
CA LEU A 84 5.33 1.32 0.71
C LEU A 84 3.82 1.56 0.50
N TYR A 85 3.41 1.87 -0.74
CA TYR A 85 2.00 1.95 -1.10
C TYR A 85 1.27 0.63 -0.85
N GLY A 86 1.83 -0.50 -1.29
CA GLY A 86 1.26 -1.82 -1.03
C GLY A 86 1.06 -2.08 0.47
N CYS A 87 2.03 -1.72 1.29
CA CYS A 87 1.91 -1.80 2.75
C CYS A 87 0.77 -0.93 3.30
N ALA A 88 0.56 0.25 2.72
CA ALA A 88 -0.42 1.22 3.18
C ALA A 88 -1.87 0.81 2.88
N VAL A 89 -2.10 0.20 1.71
CA VAL A 89 -3.43 -0.24 1.26
C VAL A 89 -3.72 -1.71 1.56
N ASN A 90 -2.86 -2.36 2.36
CA ASN A 90 -2.93 -3.79 2.64
C ASN A 90 -2.98 -4.66 1.37
N ALA A 91 -2.22 -4.30 0.35
CA ALA A 91 -2.13 -5.08 -0.88
C ALA A 91 -1.40 -6.42 -0.66
N LEU A 92 -1.66 -7.37 -1.56
CA LEU A 92 -0.84 -8.59 -1.68
C LEU A 92 0.54 -8.21 -2.21
N ILE A 93 1.59 -8.43 -1.40
CA ILE A 93 2.99 -8.22 -1.79
C ILE A 93 3.66 -9.58 -1.95
N LEU A 94 3.89 -9.98 -3.19
CA LEU A 94 4.26 -11.34 -3.57
C LEU A 94 5.59 -11.39 -4.33
N LYS A 95 6.27 -12.54 -4.22
CA LYS A 95 7.37 -12.92 -5.10
C LYS A 95 6.87 -13.13 -6.53
N VAL A 96 7.72 -12.88 -7.51
CA VAL A 96 7.40 -13.11 -8.94
C VAL A 96 7.11 -14.58 -9.25
N ASP A 97 7.66 -15.50 -8.47
CA ASP A 97 7.39 -16.93 -8.59
C ASP A 97 5.88 -17.23 -8.53
N TRP A 98 5.09 -16.43 -7.80
CA TRP A 98 3.64 -16.57 -7.78
C TRP A 98 3.01 -16.37 -9.16
N LEU A 99 3.50 -15.37 -9.92
CA LEU A 99 3.01 -15.06 -11.26
C LEU A 99 3.37 -16.19 -12.22
N THR A 100 4.63 -16.62 -12.22
CA THR A 100 5.12 -17.67 -13.13
C THR A 100 4.48 -19.01 -12.83
N ASP A 101 4.36 -19.38 -11.56
CA ASP A 101 3.79 -20.67 -11.16
C ASP A 101 2.28 -20.69 -11.41
N SER A 102 1.57 -19.57 -11.22
CA SER A 102 0.15 -19.45 -11.59
C SER A 102 -0.08 -19.54 -13.10
N ILE A 103 0.88 -19.05 -13.90
CA ILE A 103 0.86 -19.21 -15.35
C ILE A 103 1.05 -20.68 -15.73
N VAL A 104 2.08 -21.33 -15.18
CA VAL A 104 2.40 -22.74 -15.46
C VAL A 104 1.26 -23.66 -15.01
N ALA A 105 0.67 -23.42 -13.84
CA ALA A 105 -0.47 -24.17 -13.33
C ALA A 105 -1.75 -23.93 -14.15
N GLY A 106 -1.81 -22.87 -14.97
CA GLY A 106 -3.01 -22.49 -15.71
C GLY A 106 -4.14 -21.97 -14.81
N SER A 107 -3.85 -21.61 -13.56
CA SER A 107 -4.81 -21.09 -12.58
C SER A 107 -4.12 -20.19 -11.57
N ILE A 108 -4.84 -19.23 -10.99
CA ILE A 108 -4.29 -18.37 -9.93
C ILE A 108 -3.99 -19.22 -8.69
N LEU A 109 -2.73 -19.25 -8.28
CA LEU A 109 -2.32 -19.94 -7.06
C LEU A 109 -2.59 -19.13 -5.80
N LEU A 110 -2.68 -19.87 -4.70
CA LEU A 110 -2.77 -19.33 -3.36
C LEU A 110 -1.47 -18.55 -2.99
N PRO A 111 -1.57 -17.32 -2.44
CA PRO A 111 -0.44 -16.41 -2.30
C PRO A 111 0.51 -16.72 -1.15
N GLU A 112 0.11 -17.52 -0.16
CA GLU A 112 0.70 -17.64 1.18
C GLU A 112 2.20 -17.97 1.14
N LYS A 113 2.59 -18.96 0.34
CA LYS A 113 4.01 -19.36 0.20
C LYS A 113 4.87 -18.33 -0.56
N TYR A 114 4.24 -17.38 -1.24
CA TYR A 114 4.90 -16.34 -2.03
C TYR A 114 4.87 -14.96 -1.34
N MET A 115 4.18 -14.83 -0.21
CA MET A 115 4.08 -13.56 0.52
C MET A 115 5.44 -13.14 1.05
N ILE A 116 5.79 -11.88 0.81
CA ILE A 116 7.03 -11.27 1.33
C ILE A 116 6.84 -10.77 2.78
N LEU A 117 5.60 -10.44 3.15
CA LEU A 117 5.22 -10.04 4.49
C LEU A 117 4.17 -11.03 5.03
N SER A 118 4.63 -12.04 5.77
CA SER A 118 3.77 -13.11 6.30
C SER A 118 2.93 -12.70 7.52
N ASN A 119 3.18 -11.53 8.10
CA ASN A 119 2.63 -11.15 9.42
C ASN A 119 1.20 -10.58 9.39
N ARG A 120 0.40 -10.91 8.37
CA ARG A 120 -0.99 -10.42 8.23
C ARG A 120 -1.94 -11.61 8.19
N VAL A 121 -2.28 -12.08 9.39
CA VAL A 121 -3.02 -13.32 9.70
C VAL A 121 -4.50 -13.27 9.27
N ASP A 122 -5.03 -12.14 8.79
CA ASP A 122 -6.48 -11.96 8.62
C ASP A 122 -7.01 -12.10 7.17
N ALA A 123 -6.16 -12.48 6.21
CA ALA A 123 -6.56 -12.63 4.81
C ALA A 123 -6.68 -14.11 4.43
N ILE A 124 -7.87 -14.70 4.63
CA ILE A 124 -8.16 -16.03 4.10
C ILE A 124 -8.51 -15.90 2.62
N CYS A 125 -7.65 -16.42 1.75
CA CYS A 125 -7.93 -16.51 0.32
C CYS A 125 -8.86 -17.72 0.07
N THR A 126 -10.08 -17.49 -0.39
CA THR A 126 -10.97 -18.60 -0.75
C THR A 126 -10.48 -19.32 -2.01
N ARG A 127 -10.88 -20.58 -2.19
CA ARG A 127 -10.56 -21.44 -3.37
C ARG A 127 -10.86 -20.80 -4.74
N SER A 128 -11.65 -19.71 -4.76
CA SER A 128 -11.98 -18.93 -5.95
C SER A 128 -10.98 -17.80 -6.28
N GLY A 129 -9.90 -17.63 -5.50
CA GLY A 129 -8.99 -16.49 -5.63
C GLY A 129 -9.60 -15.16 -5.16
N LYS A 130 -10.78 -15.22 -4.52
CA LYS A 130 -11.46 -14.08 -3.90
C LYS A 130 -10.89 -13.90 -2.49
N LEU A 131 -10.23 -12.77 -2.28
CA LEU A 131 -9.73 -12.33 -0.99
C LEU A 131 -10.93 -12.03 -0.08
N VAL A 132 -11.19 -12.89 0.90
CA VAL A 132 -12.20 -12.59 1.92
C VAL A 132 -11.46 -11.91 3.05
N HIS A 133 -11.57 -10.59 3.07
CA HIS A 133 -11.05 -9.78 4.15
C HIS A 133 -11.94 -10.00 5.38
N LEU A 134 -11.37 -10.53 6.47
CA LEU A 134 -12.01 -10.37 7.76
C LEU A 134 -12.03 -8.86 8.06
N ASN A 135 -13.20 -8.43 8.51
CA ASN A 135 -13.65 -7.06 8.64
C ASN A 135 -12.88 -6.28 9.74
N ASN A 136 -11.57 -6.10 9.58
CA ASN A 136 -10.84 -5.05 10.29
C ASN A 136 -10.66 -3.88 9.33
N ASN A 137 -11.77 -3.14 9.19
CA ASN A 137 -11.97 -1.98 8.34
C ASN A 137 -11.13 -0.75 8.75
N MET A 138 -10.00 -0.96 9.44
CA MET A 138 -9.15 0.11 9.94
C MET A 138 -8.01 0.37 8.96
N TYR A 139 -8.13 1.47 8.24
CA TYR A 139 -7.04 2.07 7.49
C TYR A 139 -5.77 2.15 8.34
N ILE A 140 -4.61 1.85 7.77
CA ILE A 140 -3.35 1.78 8.54
C ILE A 140 -2.97 3.12 9.17
N PHE A 141 -3.40 4.23 8.56
CA PHE A 141 -3.19 5.61 9.00
C PHE A 141 -4.49 6.29 9.44
N GLU A 142 -5.52 5.52 9.79
CA GLU A 142 -6.75 6.07 10.35
C GLU A 142 -6.45 6.97 11.55
N ARG A 143 -7.05 8.17 11.56
CA ARG A 143 -6.82 9.22 12.59
C ARG A 143 -5.36 9.65 12.77
N VAL A 144 -4.49 9.38 11.79
CA VAL A 144 -3.15 9.95 11.74
C VAL A 144 -3.13 11.13 10.79
N GLY A 145 -2.50 12.22 11.22
CA GLY A 145 -2.23 13.42 10.44
C GLY A 145 -0.74 13.63 10.24
N ILE A 146 -0.32 14.02 9.04
CA ILE A 146 1.08 14.35 8.76
C ILE A 146 1.22 15.70 8.07
N MET A 147 2.31 16.39 8.36
CA MET A 147 2.82 17.49 7.55
C MET A 147 4.06 17.00 6.79
N LEU A 148 4.08 17.17 5.47
CA LEU A 148 5.21 16.79 4.63
C LEU A 148 6.11 18.01 4.35
N HIS A 149 7.41 17.85 4.58
CA HIS A 149 8.41 18.89 4.31
C HIS A 149 9.51 18.33 3.41
N GLY A 150 9.79 18.96 2.26
CA GLY A 150 10.79 18.50 1.31
C GLY A 150 10.48 18.88 -0.12
N LYS A 151 11.12 18.21 -1.09
CA LYS A 151 10.89 18.47 -2.52
C LYS A 151 9.45 18.15 -2.90
N HIS A 152 8.91 18.86 -3.89
CA HIS A 152 7.55 18.65 -4.38
C HIS A 152 7.27 17.20 -4.80
N SER A 153 8.25 16.55 -5.44
CA SER A 153 8.14 15.14 -5.87
C SER A 153 8.08 14.17 -4.69
N PHE A 154 8.76 14.47 -3.58
CA PHE A 154 8.67 13.71 -2.33
C PHE A 154 7.29 13.89 -1.71
N CYS A 155 6.87 15.14 -1.48
CA CYS A 155 5.60 15.45 -0.83
C CYS A 155 4.41 14.85 -1.59
N THR A 156 4.40 14.97 -2.92
CA THR A 156 3.30 14.44 -3.74
C THR A 156 3.23 12.90 -3.68
N LYS A 157 4.36 12.20 -3.74
CA LYS A 157 4.39 10.73 -3.65
C LYS A 157 3.96 10.23 -2.29
N PHE A 158 4.48 10.80 -1.21
CA PHE A 158 4.14 10.38 0.15
C PHE A 158 2.71 10.77 0.52
N ALA A 159 2.21 11.92 0.07
CA ALA A 159 0.82 12.31 0.29
C ALA A 159 -0.17 11.31 -0.30
N LYS A 160 0.12 10.79 -1.51
CA LYS A 160 -0.71 9.74 -2.14
C LYS A 160 -0.76 8.50 -1.27
N ILE A 161 0.40 7.98 -0.84
CA ILE A 161 0.48 6.77 0.00
C ILE A 161 -0.31 6.96 1.29
N PHE A 162 -0.12 8.11 1.95
CA PHE A 162 -0.73 8.37 3.24
C PHE A 162 -2.26 8.49 3.17
N ARG A 163 -2.76 9.20 2.15
CA ARG A 163 -4.21 9.32 1.90
C ARG A 163 -4.87 7.99 1.57
N HIS A 164 -4.21 7.16 0.76
CA HIS A 164 -4.69 5.82 0.44
C HIS A 164 -4.71 4.89 1.67
N GLY A 165 -3.76 5.07 2.57
CA GLY A 165 -3.77 4.43 3.88
C GLY A 165 -4.74 5.06 4.89
N GLY A 166 -5.63 5.98 4.48
CA GLY A 166 -6.69 6.61 5.28
C GLY A 166 -6.26 7.77 6.17
N GLY A 167 -5.03 8.26 6.02
CA GLY A 167 -4.49 9.37 6.81
C GLY A 167 -4.69 10.74 6.18
N GLN A 168 -4.51 11.78 6.99
CA GLN A 168 -4.66 13.18 6.59
C GLN A 168 -3.30 13.84 6.32
N VAL A 169 -3.22 14.69 5.30
CA VAL A 169 -1.98 15.39 4.92
C VAL A 169 -2.21 16.89 4.95
N PHE A 170 -1.44 17.57 5.80
CA PHE A 170 -1.55 19.00 6.07
C PHE A 170 -0.42 19.77 5.40
N LYS A 171 -0.74 20.97 4.93
CA LYS A 171 0.25 21.88 4.33
C LYS A 171 1.05 22.65 5.39
N THR A 172 0.45 22.89 6.55
CA THR A 172 1.05 23.69 7.63
C THR A 172 0.88 23.01 8.97
N LEU A 173 1.78 23.32 9.90
CA LEU A 173 1.74 22.82 11.27
C LEU A 173 0.48 23.30 12.01
N GLN A 174 0.03 24.53 11.74
CA GLN A 174 -1.17 25.09 12.38
C GLN A 174 -2.42 24.25 12.10
N TRP A 175 -2.63 23.81 10.86
CA TRP A 175 -3.78 22.95 10.53
C TRP A 175 -3.66 21.57 11.15
N LEU A 176 -2.45 21.03 11.24
CA LEU A 176 -2.21 19.75 11.92
C LEU A 176 -2.56 19.83 13.41
N ILE A 177 -2.08 20.86 14.10
CA ILE A 177 -2.35 21.10 15.53
C ILE A 177 -3.85 21.31 15.75
N LYS A 178 -4.49 22.13 14.91
CA LYS A 178 -5.93 22.36 15.02
C LYS A 178 -6.74 21.06 14.98
N ASP A 179 -6.42 20.16 14.05
CA ASP A 179 -7.14 18.89 13.96
C ASP A 179 -6.77 17.88 15.07
N LEU A 180 -5.60 18.04 15.72
CA LEU A 180 -5.26 17.34 16.97
C LEU A 180 -6.10 17.87 18.14
N ASP A 181 -6.16 19.18 18.32
CA ASP A 181 -6.92 19.85 19.40
C ASP A 181 -8.43 19.53 19.27
N ASP A 182 -8.94 19.54 18.04
CA ASP A 182 -10.33 19.16 17.70
C ASP A 182 -10.59 17.65 17.81
N LYS A 183 -9.59 16.82 18.18
CA LYS A 183 -9.65 15.35 18.27
C LYS A 183 -10.10 14.65 16.98
N LYS A 184 -9.90 15.28 15.83
CA LYS A 184 -10.16 14.68 14.50
C LYS A 184 -9.06 13.70 14.11
N ILE A 185 -7.84 13.97 14.56
CA ILE A 185 -6.70 13.06 14.51
C ILE A 185 -6.17 12.85 15.93
N PHE A 186 -5.54 11.71 16.17
CA PHE A 186 -4.94 11.35 17.46
C PHE A 186 -3.42 11.37 17.43
N ILE A 187 -2.83 11.23 16.24
CA ILE A 187 -1.39 11.22 16.05
C ILE A 187 -1.07 12.26 14.99
N GLY A 188 -0.17 13.19 15.33
CA GLY A 188 0.37 14.18 14.40
C GLY A 188 1.87 14.04 14.26
N ALA A 189 2.38 14.09 13.03
CA ALA A 189 3.81 14.05 12.79
C ALA A 189 4.24 14.97 11.64
N ILE A 190 5.47 15.48 11.73
CA ILE A 190 6.15 16.17 10.63
C ILE A 190 7.11 15.18 10.00
N ILE A 191 6.96 14.94 8.70
CA ILE A 191 7.85 14.05 7.94
C ILE A 191 8.68 14.92 7.00
N ALA A 192 9.98 14.99 7.29
CA ALA A 192 10.92 15.75 6.49
C ALA A 192 11.75 14.83 5.58
N GLU A 193 11.90 15.20 4.31
CA GLU A 193 12.83 14.55 3.38
C GLU A 193 14.28 14.67 3.86
N ASP A 194 14.65 15.86 4.31
CA ASP A 194 15.94 16.16 4.90
C ASP A 194 15.71 17.08 6.10
N GLU A 195 16.06 16.60 7.28
CA GLU A 195 15.85 17.34 8.53
C GLU A 195 16.71 18.61 8.61
N SER A 196 17.82 18.67 7.87
CA SER A 196 18.66 19.86 7.81
C SER A 196 17.95 21.02 7.10
N THR A 197 17.00 20.70 6.21
CA THR A 197 16.21 21.70 5.46
C THR A 197 15.06 22.28 6.27
N VAL A 198 14.72 21.67 7.41
CA VAL A 198 13.65 22.13 8.28
C VAL A 198 14.13 23.34 9.08
N SER A 199 13.39 24.45 9.01
CA SER A 199 13.76 25.66 9.75
C SER A 199 13.83 25.42 11.25
N ARG A 200 14.75 26.11 11.94
CA ARG A 200 14.88 26.04 13.40
C ARG A 200 13.56 26.39 14.10
N GLN A 201 12.82 27.35 13.55
CA GLN A 201 11.49 27.73 14.02
C GLN A 201 10.51 26.55 13.96
N LEU A 202 10.45 25.82 12.83
CA LEU A 202 9.56 24.67 12.71
C LEU A 202 9.93 23.55 13.69
N LYS A 203 11.23 23.31 13.92
CA LYS A 203 11.70 22.36 14.93
C LYS A 203 11.29 22.77 16.34
N HIS A 204 11.48 24.05 16.67
CA HIS A 204 11.10 24.61 17.96
C HIS A 204 9.60 24.48 18.21
N CYS A 205 8.77 24.94 17.28
CA CYS A 205 7.31 24.85 17.39
C CYS A 205 6.81 23.41 17.46
N ALA A 206 7.47 22.47 16.77
CA ALA A 206 7.14 21.05 16.86
C ALA A 206 7.45 20.49 18.25
N ALA A 207 8.61 20.84 18.83
CA ALA A 207 8.99 20.41 20.17
C ALA A 207 8.07 20.98 21.26
N GLU A 208 7.73 22.27 21.20
CA GLU A 208 6.80 22.93 22.15
C GLU A 208 5.40 22.29 22.16
N ARG A 209 4.98 21.74 21.03
CA ARG A 209 3.66 21.12 20.84
C ARG A 209 3.72 19.59 20.88
N GLU A 210 4.85 19.03 21.27
CA GLU A 210 5.13 17.59 21.33
C GLU A 210 4.80 16.83 20.03
N ILE A 211 4.93 17.52 18.89
CA ILE A 211 4.68 16.95 17.57
C ILE A 211 5.91 16.16 17.14
N LEU A 212 5.68 14.88 16.83
CA LEU A 212 6.72 13.96 16.41
C LEU A 212 7.34 14.40 15.08
N MET A 213 8.65 14.64 15.07
CA MET A 213 9.40 14.92 13.85
C MET A 213 10.16 13.68 13.38
N MET A 214 9.92 13.23 12.16
CA MET A 214 10.49 12.02 11.57
C MET A 214 11.35 12.33 10.35
N ARG A 215 12.51 11.66 10.27
CA ARG A 215 13.42 11.68 9.13
C ARG A 215 12.95 10.74 8.02
N LYS A 216 13.31 11.04 6.77
CA LYS A 216 13.29 10.09 5.65
C LYS A 216 14.40 9.05 5.81
N THR A 217 14.24 8.15 6.78
CA THR A 217 14.81 6.81 6.65
C THR A 217 13.64 5.93 6.23
N SER A 218 13.61 5.54 4.96
CA SER A 218 12.55 4.72 4.36
C SER A 218 12.49 3.28 4.91
N THR A 219 13.30 2.96 5.93
CA THR A 219 13.18 1.84 6.87
C THR A 219 12.24 2.17 8.03
N CYS A 220 12.28 3.40 8.58
CA CYS A 220 11.48 3.85 9.71
C CYS A 220 10.03 4.15 9.36
N LEU A 221 9.70 4.86 8.29
CA LEU A 221 8.31 5.36 8.14
C LEU A 221 7.23 4.27 8.13
N CYS A 222 7.38 3.20 7.34
CA CYS A 222 6.42 2.10 7.39
C CYS A 222 6.68 1.11 8.52
N GLN A 223 7.93 0.77 8.86
CA GLN A 223 8.16 -0.15 9.99
C GLN A 223 7.79 0.50 11.31
N GLN A 224 8.14 1.75 11.56
CA GLN A 224 7.86 2.48 12.79
C GLN A 224 6.39 2.87 12.89
N MET A 225 5.68 3.21 11.80
CA MET A 225 4.22 3.37 11.87
C MET A 225 3.45 2.05 12.02
N ILE A 226 3.97 0.94 11.48
CA ILE A 226 3.39 -0.41 11.66
C ILE A 226 3.76 -0.99 13.04
N PHE A 227 4.99 -0.78 13.51
CA PHE A 227 5.49 -1.21 14.82
C PHE A 227 4.95 -0.35 15.96
N GLN A 228 4.75 0.96 15.80
CA GLN A 228 4.10 1.80 16.82
C GLN A 228 2.63 1.42 17.04
N ARG A 229 1.99 0.73 16.09
CA ARG A 229 0.64 0.17 16.25
C ARG A 229 0.64 -1.28 16.78
N LEU A 230 1.76 -2.00 16.70
CA LEU A 230 1.94 -3.39 17.19
C LEU A 230 2.64 -3.50 18.55
N LEU A 231 3.49 -2.53 18.94
CA LEU A 231 4.21 -2.50 20.23
C LEU A 231 3.53 -1.62 21.28
N PHE A 232 2.77 -0.61 20.85
CA PHE A 232 1.96 0.21 21.74
C PHE A 232 0.52 0.15 21.21
N PRO A 233 -0.36 -0.70 21.79
CA PRO A 233 -1.77 -0.36 21.72
C PRO A 233 -1.87 1.01 22.38
N TRP A 234 -2.26 2.06 21.65
CA TRP A 234 -2.46 3.40 22.21
C TRP A 234 -3.73 3.43 23.08
N GLY A 235 -3.89 2.42 23.93
CA GLY A 235 -4.76 2.39 25.09
C GLY A 235 -3.83 2.34 26.30
N GLY A 236 -3.66 3.49 26.96
CA GLY A 236 -2.96 3.58 28.24
C GLY A 236 -1.58 4.24 28.16
N VAL A 237 -1.53 5.53 27.80
CA VAL A 237 -0.51 6.39 28.41
C VAL A 237 -0.98 6.64 29.84
N LYS A 238 -0.52 5.80 30.78
CA LYS A 238 -0.55 6.19 32.19
C LYS A 238 0.36 7.41 32.31
N LYS A 239 -0.22 8.50 32.82
CA LYS A 239 0.53 9.61 33.40
C LYS A 239 1.54 9.03 34.38
N TYR A 240 2.81 9.29 34.16
CA TYR A 240 3.77 9.25 35.25
C TYR A 240 3.79 10.66 35.82
N GLU A 241 3.34 10.76 37.07
CA GLU A 241 3.56 11.88 37.98
C GLU A 241 5.06 12.14 38.18
#